data_AF-A0A3N5I314-F1
#
_entry.id   AF-A0A3N5I314-F1
#
_cell.length_a   1.000
_cell.length_b   1.000
_cell.length_c   1.000
_cell.angle_alpha   90.00
_cell.angle_beta   90.00
_cell.angle_gamma   90.00
#
_symmetry.space_group_name_H-M   'P 1'
#
loop_
_entity.id
_entity.type
_entity.pdbx_description
1 polymer ?
#
loop_
_entity_poly.entity_id
_entity_poly.type
_entity_poly.pdbx_seq_one_letter_code
_entity_poly.pdbx_strand_id
1 'polypeptide(L)'
;FTSFSQSAWPAAYACYLAGIPVRAGHARDFGGSLLTHRVIPQPDCTHQVERDLHLVESLGIPVPSREMTVRITREHAVRADALLQGVGIAPGVPFVVVAPSASCAARRYAPARFSETMRILAERLRVPQLVVGGEPDTEACAAVVAGAGLARTRSLVGRTSVAELAAILSRARLLLANNSAPMHLAEAVHCPMVIMYSGTDLEEQWQPRDTPAILLRRPTPCDPCYRFECPYAMQCLDIPADEVAASCEEMWERTSHRNPTPGTHDVIGVHTTAVTQGAA
;
A
#
# COMPACT_ATOMS: atom_id res chain seq x y z
N PHE A 1 0.05 -6.95 16.69
CA PHE A 1 0.59 -7.53 15.45
C PHE A 1 2.04 -7.12 15.30
N THR A 2 2.85 -7.97 14.68
CA THR A 2 4.26 -7.71 14.36
C THR A 2 4.56 -8.28 12.99
N SER A 3 5.48 -7.64 12.26
CA SER A 3 6.06 -8.25 11.06
C SER A 3 6.87 -9.51 11.43
N PHE A 4 7.16 -10.37 10.44
CA PHE A 4 7.96 -11.59 10.61
C PHE A 4 9.34 -11.34 11.25
N SER A 5 9.92 -10.16 11.06
CA SER A 5 11.22 -9.76 11.61
C SER A 5 11.14 -9.00 12.93
N GLN A 6 9.93 -8.73 13.45
CA GLN A 6 9.72 -7.92 14.65
C GLN A 6 9.38 -8.78 15.86
N SER A 7 9.98 -8.42 16.99
CA SER A 7 9.68 -9.04 18.28
C SER A 7 8.39 -8.48 18.87
N ALA A 8 7.50 -9.38 19.33
CA ALA A 8 6.28 -8.98 20.06
C ALA A 8 6.54 -8.57 21.51
N TRP A 9 7.73 -8.85 22.06
CA TRP A 9 8.02 -8.65 23.48
C TRP A 9 7.96 -7.20 23.97
N PRO A 10 8.48 -6.20 23.24
CA PRO A 10 8.37 -4.79 23.68
C PRO A 10 6.92 -4.33 23.80
N ALA A 11 6.07 -4.67 22.82
CA ALA A 11 4.65 -4.37 22.86
C ALA A 11 3.94 -5.14 23.99
N ALA A 12 4.26 -6.42 24.17
CA ALA A 12 3.71 -7.23 25.26
C ALA A 12 4.06 -6.66 26.65
N TYR A 13 5.27 -6.16 26.82
CA TYR A 13 5.70 -5.50 28.07
C TYR A 13 4.93 -4.21 28.33
N ALA A 14 4.74 -3.37 27.31
CA ALA A 14 3.88 -2.18 27.44
C ALA A 14 2.44 -2.55 27.83
N CYS A 15 1.87 -3.59 27.22
CA CYS A 15 0.54 -4.09 27.58
C CYS A 15 0.49 -4.66 29.02
N TYR A 16 1.56 -5.31 29.47
CA TYR A 16 1.68 -5.82 30.83
C TYR A 16 1.69 -4.68 31.85
N LEU A 17 2.50 -3.63 31.63
CA LEU A 17 2.53 -2.45 32.50
C LEU A 17 1.19 -1.71 32.54
N ALA A 18 0.43 -1.75 31.46
CA ALA A 18 -0.93 -1.21 31.40
C ALA A 18 -2.00 -2.10 32.06
N GLY A 19 -1.62 -3.25 32.63
CA GLY A 19 -2.55 -4.18 33.26
C GLY A 19 -3.49 -4.90 32.29
N ILE A 20 -3.18 -4.92 30.99
CA ILE A 20 -4.03 -5.55 29.97
C ILE A 20 -3.95 -7.06 30.14
N PRO A 21 -5.06 -7.76 30.43
CA PRO A 21 -5.03 -9.18 30.80
C PRO A 21 -4.77 -10.11 29.61
N VAL A 22 -5.20 -9.74 28.40
CA VAL A 22 -4.99 -10.52 27.18
C VAL A 22 -3.91 -9.86 26.34
N ARG A 23 -2.77 -10.54 26.25
CA ARG A 23 -1.58 -10.12 25.51
C ARG A 23 -1.18 -11.26 24.59
N ALA A 24 -1.56 -11.15 23.32
CA ALA A 24 -1.37 -12.16 22.31
C ALA A 24 -0.35 -11.70 21.27
N GLY A 25 0.53 -12.60 20.84
CA GLY A 25 1.54 -12.27 19.85
C GLY A 25 2.30 -13.48 19.34
N HIS A 26 2.86 -13.31 18.14
CA HIS A 26 3.79 -14.27 17.57
C HIS A 26 5.16 -14.17 18.22
N ALA A 27 5.68 -15.28 18.74
CA ALA A 27 7.03 -15.33 19.29
C ALA A 27 7.69 -16.70 19.11
N ARG A 28 8.88 -16.71 18.50
CA ARG A 28 9.75 -17.91 18.38
C ARG A 28 10.34 -18.29 19.72
N ASP A 29 10.75 -17.31 20.50
CA ASP A 29 11.39 -17.52 21.79
C ASP A 29 10.38 -17.62 22.93
N PHE A 30 10.81 -18.14 24.07
CA PHE A 30 10.04 -18.11 25.31
C PHE A 30 10.38 -16.84 26.10
N GLY A 31 9.35 -16.06 26.46
CA GLY A 31 9.49 -14.80 27.21
C GLY A 31 8.68 -14.76 28.49
N GLY A 32 8.49 -15.92 29.14
CA GLY A 32 7.73 -16.04 30.38
C GLY A 32 6.25 -15.71 30.21
N SER A 33 5.69 -14.94 31.15
CA SER A 33 4.26 -14.59 31.22
C SER A 33 3.90 -13.25 30.56
N LEU A 34 4.85 -12.60 29.88
CA LEU A 34 4.61 -11.32 29.19
C LEU A 34 3.56 -11.47 28.09
N LEU A 35 3.64 -12.54 27.30
CA LEU A 35 2.56 -12.95 26.42
C LEU A 35 1.72 -13.99 27.17
N THR A 36 0.43 -13.68 27.35
CA THR A 36 -0.54 -14.65 27.85
C THR A 36 -0.90 -15.70 26.80
N HIS A 37 -0.85 -15.31 25.52
CA HIS A 37 -1.17 -16.16 24.39
C HIS A 37 -0.01 -16.05 23.40
N ARG A 38 1.00 -16.89 23.62
CA ARG A 38 2.11 -17.02 22.68
C ARG A 38 1.66 -17.92 21.53
N VAL A 39 1.65 -17.37 20.33
CA VAL A 39 1.39 -18.12 19.10
C VAL A 39 2.73 -18.35 18.41
N ILE A 40 2.96 -19.57 17.93
CA ILE A 40 4.18 -19.87 17.16
C ILE A 40 4.03 -19.21 15.77
N PRO A 41 5.00 -18.40 15.33
CA PRO A 41 4.89 -17.74 14.04
C PRO A 41 4.80 -18.74 12.89
N GLN A 42 3.96 -18.42 11.90
CA GLN A 42 3.92 -19.10 10.61
C GLN A 42 5.26 -18.98 9.86
N PRO A 43 5.52 -19.78 8.81
CA PRO A 43 6.69 -19.61 7.94
C PRO A 43 6.87 -18.17 7.47
N ASP A 44 8.12 -17.72 7.32
CA ASP A 44 8.40 -16.31 7.00
C ASP A 44 7.91 -15.89 5.61
N CYS A 45 7.71 -16.84 4.69
CA CYS A 45 7.08 -16.61 3.38
C CYS A 45 5.55 -16.50 3.43
N THR A 46 4.92 -16.67 4.60
CA THR A 46 3.47 -16.51 4.74
C THR A 46 3.11 -15.04 4.58
N HIS A 47 2.12 -14.74 3.74
CA HIS A 47 1.62 -13.38 3.53
C HIS A 47 1.26 -12.71 4.87
N GLN A 48 1.62 -11.43 5.03
CA GLN A 48 1.46 -10.74 6.32
C GLN A 48 0.01 -10.73 6.81
N VAL A 49 -0.97 -10.59 5.91
CA VAL A 49 -2.40 -10.67 6.29
C VAL A 49 -2.76 -12.03 6.87
N GLU A 50 -2.32 -13.13 6.27
CA GLU A 50 -2.61 -14.47 6.82
C GLU A 50 -1.90 -14.71 8.16
N ARG A 51 -0.70 -14.16 8.33
CA ARG A 51 -0.01 -14.16 9.63
C ARG A 51 -0.87 -13.45 10.67
N ASP A 52 -1.30 -12.23 10.38
CA ASP A 52 -2.08 -11.43 11.34
C ASP A 52 -3.44 -12.07 11.65
N LEU A 53 -4.13 -12.63 10.66
CA LEU A 53 -5.38 -13.34 10.87
C LEU A 53 -5.20 -14.65 11.65
N HIS A 54 -4.10 -15.39 11.42
CA HIS A 54 -3.78 -16.58 12.19
C HIS A 54 -3.64 -16.28 13.70
N LEU A 55 -3.10 -15.10 14.07
CA LEU A 55 -3.06 -14.68 15.47
C LEU A 55 -4.46 -14.51 16.05
N VAL A 56 -5.37 -13.92 15.27
CA VAL A 56 -6.77 -13.68 15.68
C VAL A 56 -7.52 -15.01 15.81
N GLU A 57 -7.38 -15.91 14.84
CA GLU A 57 -8.00 -17.24 14.85
C GLU A 57 -7.48 -18.10 15.99
N SER A 58 -6.19 -17.98 16.34
CA SER A 58 -5.59 -18.68 17.49
C SER A 58 -6.19 -18.28 18.84
N LEU A 59 -6.90 -17.14 18.90
CA LEU A 59 -7.66 -16.70 20.08
C LEU A 59 -9.12 -17.17 20.05
N GLY A 60 -9.51 -17.98 19.06
CA GLY A 60 -10.89 -18.43 18.85
C GLY A 60 -11.82 -17.36 18.26
N ILE A 61 -11.27 -16.27 17.72
CA ILE A 61 -12.05 -15.20 17.11
C ILE A 61 -12.25 -15.53 15.61
N PRO A 62 -13.50 -15.62 15.13
CA PRO A 62 -13.77 -15.94 13.73
C PRO A 62 -13.36 -14.80 12.79
N VAL A 63 -12.82 -15.16 11.63
CA VAL A 63 -12.43 -14.23 10.56
C VAL A 63 -13.43 -14.37 9.39
N PRO A 64 -14.43 -13.47 9.28
CA PRO A 64 -15.49 -13.60 8.28
C PRO A 64 -15.05 -13.20 6.87
N SER A 65 -14.02 -12.37 6.75
CA SER A 65 -13.43 -11.98 5.47
C SER A 65 -11.92 -11.82 5.64
N ARG A 66 -11.19 -12.16 4.57
CA ARG A 66 -9.75 -11.97 4.44
C ARG A 66 -9.39 -10.80 3.51
N GLU A 67 -10.39 -10.13 2.96
CA GLU A 67 -10.20 -9.00 2.05
C GLU A 67 -9.67 -7.78 2.80
N MET A 68 -8.70 -7.10 2.22
CA MET A 68 -8.25 -5.83 2.75
C MET A 68 -9.22 -4.74 2.30
N THR A 69 -9.76 -3.97 3.25
CA THR A 69 -10.67 -2.87 2.95
C THR A 69 -10.36 -1.65 3.81
N VAL A 70 -10.61 -0.47 3.26
CA VAL A 70 -10.58 0.79 4.02
C VAL A 70 -11.87 1.56 3.84
N ARG A 71 -12.47 1.99 4.95
CA ARG A 71 -13.69 2.80 4.91
C ARG A 71 -13.35 4.26 4.66
N ILE A 72 -13.75 4.78 3.49
CA ILE A 72 -13.63 6.19 3.16
C ILE A 72 -14.87 6.92 3.69
N THR A 73 -14.68 7.87 4.60
CA THR A 73 -15.78 8.70 5.10
C THR A 73 -16.20 9.73 4.06
N ARG A 74 -17.43 10.25 4.17
CA ARG A 74 -17.90 11.36 3.33
C ARG A 74 -16.99 12.58 3.41
N GLU A 75 -16.47 12.89 4.59
CA GLU A 75 -15.54 13.98 4.82
C GLU A 75 -14.26 13.83 3.99
N HIS A 76 -13.61 12.65 4.04
CA HIS A 76 -12.40 12.38 3.27
C HIS A 76 -12.68 12.31 1.76
N ALA A 77 -13.84 11.81 1.35
CA ALA A 77 -14.26 11.82 -0.05
C ALA A 77 -14.36 13.27 -0.58
N VAL A 78 -15.03 14.16 0.14
CA VAL A 78 -15.17 15.59 -0.24
C VAL A 78 -13.81 16.29 -0.26
N ARG A 79 -12.94 16.04 0.73
CA ARG A 79 -11.58 16.62 0.72
C ARG A 79 -10.75 16.13 -0.47
N ALA A 80 -10.81 14.84 -0.80
CA ALA A 80 -10.14 14.30 -1.98
C ALA A 80 -10.64 14.96 -3.29
N ASP A 81 -11.95 15.14 -3.45
CA ASP A 81 -12.52 15.84 -4.60
C ASP A 81 -12.02 17.28 -4.71
N ALA A 82 -11.99 18.01 -3.58
CA ALA A 82 -11.46 19.38 -3.54
C ALA A 82 -9.96 19.45 -3.88
N LEU A 83 -9.15 18.50 -3.39
CA LEU A 83 -7.72 18.42 -3.70
C LEU A 83 -7.48 18.13 -5.20
N LEU A 84 -8.23 17.18 -5.77
CA LEU A 84 -8.16 16.83 -7.20
C LEU A 84 -8.58 18.02 -8.08
N GLN A 85 -9.69 18.67 -7.75
CA GLN A 85 -10.15 19.86 -8.45
C GLN A 85 -9.14 21.01 -8.34
N GLY A 86 -8.53 21.20 -7.17
CA GLY A 86 -7.51 22.22 -6.92
C GLY A 86 -6.25 22.06 -7.76
N VAL A 87 -5.97 20.84 -8.26
CA VAL A 87 -4.89 20.58 -9.24
C VAL A 87 -5.41 20.37 -10.66
N GLY A 88 -6.68 20.68 -10.93
CA GLY A 88 -7.27 20.63 -12.26
C GLY A 88 -7.60 19.23 -12.77
N ILE A 89 -7.82 18.26 -11.89
CA ILE A 89 -8.40 16.95 -12.23
C ILE A 89 -9.90 17.02 -11.93
N ALA A 90 -10.71 17.14 -12.99
CA ALA A 90 -12.15 17.24 -12.86
C ALA A 90 -12.79 15.87 -12.50
N PRO A 91 -13.98 15.86 -11.85
CA PRO A 91 -14.71 14.63 -11.57
C PRO A 91 -14.93 13.78 -12.82
N GLY A 92 -14.73 12.46 -12.69
CA GLY A 92 -14.90 11.50 -13.79
C GLY A 92 -13.77 11.47 -14.82
N VAL A 93 -12.80 12.39 -14.78
CA VAL A 93 -11.61 12.32 -15.64
C VAL A 93 -10.72 11.19 -15.15
N PRO A 94 -10.38 10.19 -15.97
CA PRO A 94 -9.48 9.12 -15.57
C PRO A 94 -8.05 9.67 -15.45
N PHE A 95 -7.32 9.24 -14.41
CA PHE A 95 -5.96 9.69 -14.14
C PHE A 95 -5.11 8.57 -13.52
N VAL A 96 -3.79 8.73 -13.63
CA VAL A 96 -2.79 7.86 -13.00
C VAL A 96 -2.32 8.54 -11.71
N VAL A 97 -2.21 7.79 -10.62
CA VAL A 97 -1.48 8.22 -9.42
C VAL A 97 -0.06 7.68 -9.50
N VAL A 98 0.93 8.52 -9.21
CA VAL A 98 2.34 8.15 -9.18
C VAL A 98 2.88 8.39 -7.77
N ALA A 99 3.37 7.34 -7.11
CA ALA A 99 3.97 7.42 -5.78
C ALA A 99 5.45 6.98 -5.83
N PRO A 100 6.36 7.90 -6.18
CA PRO A 100 7.75 7.54 -6.52
C PRO A 100 8.65 7.33 -5.30
N SER A 101 8.12 7.49 -4.09
CA SER A 101 8.88 7.39 -2.84
C SER A 101 8.61 6.10 -2.07
N ALA A 102 9.53 5.80 -1.15
CA ALA A 102 9.43 4.73 -0.16
C ALA A 102 10.30 5.09 1.05
N SER A 103 9.89 4.72 2.26
CA SER A 103 10.72 4.97 3.46
C SER A 103 12.08 4.27 3.36
N CYS A 104 12.08 3.02 2.89
CA CYS A 104 13.28 2.24 2.57
C CYS A 104 13.92 2.72 1.26
N ALA A 105 15.18 3.13 1.30
CA ALA A 105 15.91 3.60 0.12
C ALA A 105 16.12 2.48 -0.91
N ALA A 106 16.34 1.24 -0.46
CA ALA A 106 16.46 0.06 -1.30
C ALA A 106 15.15 -0.37 -1.99
N ARG A 107 14.06 0.36 -1.79
CA ARG A 107 12.78 0.18 -2.49
C ARG A 107 12.51 1.26 -3.54
N ARG A 108 13.37 2.28 -3.66
CA ARG A 108 13.12 3.42 -4.55
C ARG A 108 13.65 3.15 -5.95
N TYR A 109 12.76 3.07 -6.93
CA TYR A 109 13.14 3.15 -8.33
C TYR A 109 13.70 4.54 -8.65
N ALA A 110 14.65 4.61 -9.59
CA ALA A 110 15.42 5.82 -9.82
C ALA A 110 14.51 7.01 -10.22
N PRO A 111 14.62 8.19 -9.58
CA PRO A 111 13.77 9.34 -9.88
C PRO A 111 13.77 9.74 -11.36
N ALA A 112 14.94 9.71 -12.02
CA ALA A 112 15.05 10.00 -13.44
C ALA A 112 14.27 9.00 -14.31
N ARG A 113 14.28 7.71 -13.94
CA ARG A 113 13.52 6.68 -14.65
C ARG A 113 12.02 6.81 -14.41
N PHE A 114 11.59 7.21 -13.21
CA PHE A 114 10.20 7.58 -12.94
C PHE A 114 9.75 8.75 -13.84
N SER A 115 10.54 9.83 -13.90
CA SER A 115 10.27 10.99 -14.76
C SER A 115 10.13 10.59 -16.23
N GLU A 116 11.05 9.75 -16.72
CA GLU A 116 11.04 9.25 -18.10
C GLU A 116 9.80 8.38 -18.37
N THR A 117 9.45 7.49 -17.44
CA THR A 117 8.23 6.66 -17.52
C THR A 117 6.99 7.55 -17.62
N MET A 118 6.91 8.59 -16.78
CA MET A 118 5.80 9.53 -16.79
C MET A 118 5.72 10.32 -18.11
N ARG A 119 6.85 10.72 -18.68
CA ARG A 119 6.91 11.36 -20.00
C ARG A 119 6.32 10.47 -21.09
N ILE A 120 6.75 9.20 -21.14
CA ILE A 120 6.25 8.22 -22.11
C ILE A 120 4.74 8.02 -21.92
N LEU A 121 4.28 7.84 -20.67
CA LEU A 121 2.86 7.68 -20.37
C LEU A 121 2.01 8.91 -20.72
N ALA A 122 2.56 10.11 -20.60
CA ALA A 122 1.87 11.35 -20.98
C ALA A 122 1.57 11.39 -22.49
N GLU A 123 2.47 10.84 -23.31
CA GLU A 123 2.33 10.76 -24.76
C GLU A 123 1.36 9.63 -25.18
N ARG A 124 1.45 8.46 -24.52
CA ARG A 124 0.63 7.27 -24.83
C ARG A 124 -0.81 7.37 -24.33
N LEU A 125 -1.00 7.58 -23.03
CA LEU A 125 -2.33 7.56 -22.41
C LEU A 125 -3.05 8.91 -22.48
N ARG A 126 -2.30 10.01 -22.58
CA ARG A 126 -2.84 11.38 -22.65
C ARG A 126 -3.81 11.76 -21.52
N VAL A 127 -3.60 11.19 -20.33
CA VAL A 127 -4.36 11.48 -19.09
C VAL A 127 -3.53 12.27 -18.07
N PRO A 128 -4.16 12.92 -17.08
CA PRO A 128 -3.44 13.51 -15.95
C PRO A 128 -2.66 12.45 -15.17
N GLN A 129 -1.49 12.84 -14.67
CA GLN A 129 -0.64 12.03 -13.79
C GLN A 129 -0.44 12.81 -12.49
N LEU A 130 -0.91 12.27 -11.38
CA LEU A 130 -0.88 12.90 -10.07
C LEU A 130 0.24 12.30 -9.22
N VAL A 131 1.27 13.08 -8.95
CA VAL A 131 2.35 12.71 -8.04
C VAL A 131 1.91 12.93 -6.59
N VAL A 132 2.07 11.90 -5.76
CA VAL A 132 1.77 11.91 -4.33
C VAL A 132 2.98 11.44 -3.52
N GLY A 133 3.05 11.88 -2.27
CA GLY A 133 4.13 11.55 -1.34
C GLY A 133 3.90 12.25 0.00
N GLY A 134 4.58 11.81 1.06
CA GLY A 134 4.55 12.50 2.34
C GLY A 134 5.34 13.81 2.31
N GLU A 135 5.23 14.60 3.38
CA GLU A 135 6.07 15.80 3.56
C GLU A 135 7.58 15.50 3.45
N PRO A 136 8.12 14.40 4.03
CA PRO A 136 9.54 14.06 3.88
C PRO A 136 9.97 13.73 2.45
N ASP A 137 9.01 13.47 1.55
CA ASP A 137 9.26 13.06 0.16
C ASP A 137 9.30 14.25 -0.82
N THR A 138 9.11 15.48 -0.32
CA THR A 138 8.91 16.68 -1.15
C THR A 138 10.03 16.87 -2.16
N GLU A 139 11.30 16.79 -1.73
CA GLU A 139 12.46 16.99 -2.61
C GLU A 139 12.55 15.89 -3.68
N ALA A 140 12.43 14.62 -3.28
CA ALA A 140 12.50 13.49 -4.19
C ALA A 140 11.39 13.53 -5.24
N CYS A 141 10.16 13.86 -4.83
CA CYS A 141 9.04 13.98 -5.76
C CYS A 141 9.14 15.23 -6.64
N ALA A 142 9.72 16.33 -6.15
CA ALA A 142 9.94 17.53 -6.96
C ALA A 142 10.87 17.25 -8.15
N ALA A 143 11.94 16.46 -7.94
CA ALA A 143 12.81 16.01 -9.02
C ALA A 143 12.06 15.18 -10.08
N VAL A 144 11.15 14.31 -9.63
CA VAL A 144 10.30 13.51 -10.53
C VAL A 144 9.35 14.40 -11.34
N VAL A 145 8.65 15.32 -10.67
CA VAL A 145 7.73 16.26 -11.33
C VAL A 145 8.46 17.14 -12.35
N ALA A 146 9.64 17.65 -11.99
CA ALA A 146 10.46 18.48 -12.87
C ALA A 146 10.91 17.72 -14.12
N GLY A 147 11.38 16.48 -13.97
CA GLY A 147 11.82 15.64 -15.09
C GLY A 147 10.68 15.17 -16.00
N ALA A 148 9.48 14.95 -15.45
CA ALA A 148 8.31 14.53 -16.24
C ALA A 148 7.71 15.68 -17.08
N GLY A 149 7.91 16.93 -16.66
CA GLY A 149 7.33 18.11 -17.29
C GLY A 149 5.87 18.36 -16.85
N LEU A 150 5.41 19.61 -17.00
CA LEU A 150 4.18 20.09 -16.35
C LEU A 150 2.88 19.89 -17.15
N ALA A 151 2.96 19.51 -18.44
CA ALA A 151 1.78 19.48 -19.31
C ALA A 151 0.64 18.61 -18.74
N ARG A 152 0.98 17.40 -18.26
CA ARG A 152 0.02 16.44 -17.67
C ARG A 152 0.33 16.04 -16.24
N THR A 153 1.42 16.53 -15.68
CA THR A 153 1.82 16.24 -14.31
C THR A 153 1.13 17.19 -13.34
N ARG A 154 0.60 16.64 -12.25
CA ARG A 154 0.01 17.34 -11.09
C ARG A 154 0.70 16.84 -9.84
N SER A 155 0.69 17.64 -8.77
CA SER A 155 1.33 17.26 -7.51
C SER A 155 0.45 17.57 -6.31
N LEU A 156 0.32 16.59 -5.42
CA LEU A 156 -0.22 16.73 -4.08
C LEU A 156 0.77 16.20 -3.02
N VAL A 157 2.06 16.21 -3.34
CA VAL A 157 3.12 15.78 -2.41
C VAL A 157 3.09 16.65 -1.16
N GLY A 158 3.07 16.02 0.01
CA GLY A 158 2.95 16.69 1.30
C GLY A 158 1.57 17.28 1.58
N ARG A 159 0.57 17.07 0.71
CA ARG A 159 -0.76 17.70 0.81
C ARG A 159 -1.91 16.71 1.03
N THR A 160 -1.60 15.45 1.31
CA THR A 160 -2.59 14.39 1.55
C THR A 160 -2.30 13.68 2.87
N SER A 161 -3.33 13.48 3.68
CA SER A 161 -3.35 12.46 4.72
C SER A 161 -3.50 11.06 4.10
N VAL A 162 -3.26 10.00 4.91
CA VAL A 162 -3.47 8.61 4.48
C VAL A 162 -4.92 8.36 4.04
N ALA A 163 -5.89 8.92 4.76
CA ALA A 163 -7.31 8.75 4.45
C ALA A 163 -7.71 9.46 3.14
N GLU A 164 -7.15 10.65 2.87
CA GLU A 164 -7.35 11.35 1.60
C GLU A 164 -6.65 10.64 0.45
N LEU A 165 -5.46 10.06 0.66
CA LEU A 165 -4.78 9.26 -0.34
C LEU A 165 -5.60 8.02 -0.71
N ALA A 166 -6.19 7.31 0.25
CA ALA A 166 -7.11 6.20 -0.03
C ALA A 166 -8.32 6.65 -0.87
N ALA A 167 -8.89 7.82 -0.54
CA ALA A 167 -9.99 8.41 -1.30
C ALA A 167 -9.61 8.88 -2.71
N ILE A 168 -8.37 9.34 -2.91
CA ILE A 168 -7.83 9.66 -4.24
C ILE A 168 -7.61 8.38 -5.04
N LEU A 169 -7.01 7.35 -4.44
CA LEU A 169 -6.74 6.06 -5.09
C LEU A 169 -8.03 5.35 -5.50
N SER A 170 -9.13 5.48 -4.75
CA SER A 170 -10.41 4.88 -5.15
C SER A 170 -10.98 5.48 -6.45
N ARG A 171 -10.64 6.75 -6.75
CA ARG A 171 -10.98 7.46 -8.00
C ARG A 171 -9.94 7.26 -9.10
N ALA A 172 -8.73 6.88 -8.73
CA ALA A 172 -7.66 6.68 -9.68
C ALA A 172 -7.96 5.48 -10.59
N ARG A 173 -7.45 5.57 -11.81
CA ARG A 173 -7.60 4.52 -12.81
C ARG A 173 -6.44 3.53 -12.76
N LEU A 174 -5.27 3.99 -12.33
CA LEU A 174 -4.04 3.22 -12.17
C LEU A 174 -3.15 3.86 -11.11
N LEU A 175 -2.47 3.05 -10.30
CA LEU A 175 -1.33 3.44 -9.47
C LEU A 175 -0.02 2.96 -10.10
N LEU A 176 0.97 3.84 -10.22
CA LEU A 176 2.37 3.49 -10.44
C LEU A 176 3.17 3.84 -9.17
N ALA A 177 3.77 2.86 -8.50
CA ALA A 177 4.44 3.10 -7.23
C ALA A 177 5.64 2.16 -6.99
N ASN A 178 6.41 2.41 -5.94
CA ASN A 178 7.30 1.39 -5.37
C ASN A 178 6.53 0.43 -4.43
N ASN A 179 7.16 -0.64 -3.93
CA ASN A 179 6.60 -1.49 -2.86
C ASN A 179 6.55 -0.74 -1.50
N SER A 180 5.61 0.19 -1.39
CA SER A 180 5.39 1.05 -0.22
C SER A 180 3.89 1.17 0.11
N ALA A 181 3.54 1.92 1.16
CA ALA A 181 2.18 2.03 1.67
C ALA A 181 1.08 2.32 0.61
N PRO A 182 1.30 3.15 -0.43
CA PRO A 182 0.33 3.36 -1.51
C PRO A 182 -0.13 2.08 -2.21
N MET A 183 0.73 1.06 -2.35
CA MET A 183 0.37 -0.25 -2.92
C MET A 183 -0.76 -0.91 -2.13
N HIS A 184 -0.62 -0.97 -0.80
CA HIS A 184 -1.60 -1.58 0.07
C HIS A 184 -2.89 -0.75 0.16
N LEU A 185 -2.79 0.59 0.17
CA LEU A 185 -3.98 1.44 0.11
C LEU A 185 -4.73 1.27 -1.22
N ALA A 186 -4.02 1.10 -2.33
CA ALA A 186 -4.62 0.85 -3.64
C ALA A 186 -5.33 -0.50 -3.67
N GLU A 187 -4.75 -1.55 -3.09
CA GLU A 187 -5.42 -2.84 -2.95
C GLU A 187 -6.70 -2.72 -2.11
N ALA A 188 -6.65 -1.99 -0.98
CA ALA A 188 -7.79 -1.79 -0.10
C ALA A 188 -8.99 -1.04 -0.73
N VAL A 189 -8.76 -0.38 -1.87
CA VAL A 189 -9.80 0.33 -2.65
C VAL A 189 -9.91 -0.21 -4.08
N HIS A 190 -9.31 -1.37 -4.35
CA HIS A 190 -9.29 -2.06 -5.64
C HIS A 190 -8.81 -1.20 -6.81
N CYS A 191 -7.82 -0.33 -6.60
CA CYS A 191 -7.17 0.46 -7.64
C CYS A 191 -6.10 -0.40 -8.35
N PRO A 192 -6.22 -0.65 -9.66
CA PRO A 192 -5.20 -1.38 -10.42
C PRO A 192 -3.83 -0.73 -10.30
N MET A 193 -2.76 -1.54 -10.31
CA MET A 193 -1.43 -1.01 -10.02
C MET A 193 -0.30 -1.67 -10.81
N VAL A 194 0.76 -0.88 -11.04
CA VAL A 194 2.08 -1.34 -11.46
C VAL A 194 3.07 -0.93 -10.39
N ILE A 195 3.79 -1.91 -9.86
CA ILE A 195 4.64 -1.71 -8.68
C ILE A 195 6.08 -2.06 -9.01
N MET A 196 6.98 -1.11 -8.79
CA MET A 196 8.42 -1.35 -8.73
C MET A 196 8.71 -2.10 -7.43
N TYR A 197 8.91 -3.40 -7.52
CA TYR A 197 9.02 -4.26 -6.35
C TYR A 197 10.48 -4.71 -6.19
N SER A 198 11.23 -4.07 -5.29
CA SER A 198 12.63 -4.44 -5.10
C SER A 198 12.77 -5.79 -4.40
N GLY A 199 13.91 -6.45 -4.55
CA GLY A 199 14.26 -7.68 -3.83
C GLY A 199 14.55 -7.46 -2.34
N THR A 200 13.90 -6.48 -1.71
CA THR A 200 14.02 -6.25 -0.26
C THR A 200 13.25 -7.27 0.54
N ASP A 201 12.09 -7.71 0.03
CA ASP A 201 11.21 -8.65 0.69
C ASP A 201 10.83 -9.76 -0.30
N LEU A 202 10.44 -10.92 0.25
CA LEU A 202 9.80 -11.96 -0.55
C LEU A 202 8.50 -11.39 -1.15
N GLU A 203 8.17 -11.81 -2.37
CA GLU A 203 6.94 -11.39 -3.04
C GLU A 203 5.71 -11.85 -2.25
N GLU A 204 5.74 -13.10 -1.80
CA GLU A 204 4.66 -13.77 -1.09
C GLU A 204 4.30 -13.11 0.25
N GLN A 205 5.22 -12.31 0.81
CA GLN A 205 4.99 -11.60 2.08
C GLN A 205 4.03 -10.42 1.93
N TRP A 206 4.05 -9.72 0.79
CA TRP A 206 3.41 -8.39 0.65
C TRP A 206 2.74 -8.14 -0.70
N GLN A 207 2.77 -9.09 -1.63
CA GLN A 207 2.11 -8.92 -2.93
C GLN A 207 0.62 -8.62 -2.77
N PRO A 208 0.04 -7.75 -3.61
CA PRO A 208 -1.41 -7.59 -3.67
C PRO A 208 -2.09 -8.94 -3.92
N ARG A 209 -3.15 -9.25 -3.17
CA ARG A 209 -3.92 -10.49 -3.27
C ARG A 209 -5.24 -10.31 -4.03
N ASP A 210 -5.90 -9.18 -3.81
CA ASP A 210 -7.31 -8.99 -4.20
C ASP A 210 -7.51 -7.90 -5.29
N THR A 211 -6.44 -7.45 -5.94
CA THR A 211 -6.48 -6.35 -6.92
C THR A 211 -5.53 -6.60 -8.09
N PRO A 212 -5.91 -6.27 -9.35
CA PRO A 212 -5.01 -6.40 -10.49
C PRO A 212 -3.71 -5.62 -10.29
N ALA A 213 -2.59 -6.35 -10.28
CA ALA A 213 -1.26 -5.80 -10.09
C ALA A 213 -0.27 -6.41 -11.09
N ILE A 214 0.69 -5.60 -11.54
CA ILE A 214 1.92 -6.07 -12.18
C ILE A 214 3.08 -5.67 -11.27
N LEU A 215 3.85 -6.66 -10.82
CA LEU A 215 5.04 -6.45 -10.01
C LEU A 215 6.27 -6.51 -10.92
N LEU A 216 7.03 -5.42 -10.99
CA LEU A 216 8.21 -5.32 -11.83
C LEU A 216 9.47 -5.42 -10.99
N ARG A 217 10.27 -6.45 -11.28
CA ARG A 217 11.59 -6.68 -10.68
C ARG A 217 12.51 -7.44 -11.63
N ARG A 218 13.82 -7.36 -11.40
CA ARG A 218 14.83 -8.24 -12.00
C ARG A 218 15.30 -9.28 -10.98
N PRO A 219 15.45 -10.55 -11.38
CA PRO A 219 16.02 -11.56 -10.50
C PRO A 219 17.47 -11.20 -10.19
N THR A 220 17.84 -11.21 -8.91
CA THR A 220 19.19 -10.91 -8.45
C THR A 220 19.61 -11.85 -7.34
N PRO A 221 20.90 -12.23 -7.21
CA PRO A 221 21.35 -13.16 -6.18
C PRO A 221 21.18 -12.68 -4.73
N CYS A 222 20.96 -11.39 -4.51
CA CYS A 222 20.78 -10.83 -3.18
C CYS A 222 19.34 -10.89 -2.66
N ASP A 223 18.38 -11.36 -3.46
CA ASP A 223 16.95 -11.43 -3.13
C ASP A 223 16.61 -12.66 -2.27
N PRO A 224 15.87 -12.52 -1.14
CA PRO A 224 15.50 -11.28 -0.47
C PRO A 224 16.66 -10.72 0.36
N CYS A 225 16.93 -9.42 0.26
CA CYS A 225 18.05 -8.80 0.94
C CYS A 225 17.70 -8.20 2.32
N TYR A 226 16.44 -7.85 2.55
CA TYR A 226 15.94 -7.14 3.74
C TYR A 226 16.73 -5.89 4.15
N ARG A 227 17.41 -5.23 3.19
CA ARG A 227 18.24 -4.05 3.44
C ARG A 227 17.44 -2.76 3.30
N PHE A 228 17.79 -1.76 4.10
CA PHE A 228 17.24 -0.41 3.97
C PHE A 228 17.95 0.43 2.88
N GLU A 229 19.24 0.15 2.66
CA GLU A 229 20.08 0.77 1.63
C GLU A 229 20.71 -0.32 0.76
N CYS A 230 20.82 -0.06 -0.55
CA CYS A 230 21.32 -1.04 -1.51
C CYS A 230 22.81 -0.84 -1.80
N PRO A 231 23.68 -1.84 -1.54
CA PRO A 231 25.08 -1.79 -1.94
C PRO A 231 25.32 -2.26 -3.39
N TYR A 232 24.28 -2.66 -4.12
CA TYR A 232 24.35 -3.30 -5.44
C TYR A 232 23.72 -2.45 -6.55
N ALA A 233 23.78 -1.12 -6.41
CA ALA A 233 23.28 -0.17 -7.42
C ALA A 233 21.84 -0.41 -7.90
N MET A 234 20.97 -0.94 -7.02
CA MET A 234 19.56 -1.22 -7.32
C MET A 234 19.35 -2.11 -8.56
N GLN A 235 20.24 -3.06 -8.85
CA GLN A 235 20.13 -3.99 -9.99
C GLN A 235 18.76 -4.68 -10.11
N CYS A 236 18.10 -5.00 -8.99
CA CYS A 236 16.75 -5.59 -8.99
C CYS A 236 15.65 -4.65 -9.51
N LEU A 237 15.91 -3.34 -9.57
CA LEU A 237 15.03 -2.32 -10.14
C LEU A 237 15.62 -1.69 -11.41
N ASP A 238 16.65 -2.29 -12.02
CA ASP A 238 17.21 -1.80 -13.29
C ASP A 238 16.31 -2.19 -14.47
N ILE A 239 15.15 -1.55 -14.51
CA ILE A 239 14.10 -1.77 -15.49
C ILE A 239 14.02 -0.52 -16.37
N PRO A 240 14.01 -0.64 -17.70
CA PRO A 240 13.85 0.51 -18.60
C PRO A 240 12.48 1.22 -18.45
N ALA A 241 12.47 2.54 -18.61
CA ALA A 241 11.27 3.36 -18.45
C ALA A 241 10.16 3.02 -19.46
N ASP A 242 10.53 2.59 -20.67
CA ASP A 242 9.60 2.14 -21.72
C ASP A 242 8.90 0.83 -21.34
N GLU A 243 9.60 -0.09 -20.66
CA GLU A 243 9.03 -1.34 -20.15
C GLU A 243 8.03 -1.07 -19.02
N VAL A 244 8.37 -0.15 -18.10
CA VAL A 244 7.44 0.28 -17.05
C VAL A 244 6.21 0.95 -17.67
N ALA A 245 6.40 1.82 -18.66
CA ALA A 245 5.30 2.49 -19.34
C ALA A 245 4.41 1.51 -20.12
N ALA A 246 4.99 0.51 -20.78
CA ALA A 246 4.24 -0.56 -21.45
C ALA A 246 3.41 -1.39 -20.46
N SER A 247 3.96 -1.71 -19.29
CA SER A 247 3.22 -2.42 -18.24
C SER A 247 2.05 -1.60 -17.69
N CYS A 248 2.24 -0.28 -17.54
CA CYS A 248 1.18 0.65 -17.16
C CYS A 248 0.07 0.74 -18.21
N GLU A 249 0.44 0.77 -19.49
CA GLU A 249 -0.50 0.76 -20.62
C GLU A 249 -1.29 -0.56 -20.68
N GLU A 250 -0.62 -1.70 -20.54
CA GLU A 250 -1.25 -3.02 -20.46
C GLU A 250 -2.26 -3.07 -19.30
N MET A 251 -1.86 -2.66 -18.10
CA MET A 251 -2.76 -2.62 -16.95
C MET A 251 -3.94 -1.68 -17.18
N TRP A 252 -3.68 -0.52 -17.80
CA TRP A 252 -4.72 0.45 -18.15
C TRP A 252 -5.74 -0.12 -19.14
N GLU A 253 -5.31 -0.85 -20.17
CA GLU A 253 -6.20 -1.47 -21.14
C GLU A 253 -7.01 -2.62 -20.53
N ARG A 254 -6.32 -3.52 -19.81
CA ARG A 254 -6.92 -4.70 -19.15
C ARG A 254 -8.05 -4.35 -18.19
N THR A 255 -8.00 -3.15 -17.62
CA THR A 255 -8.98 -2.70 -16.62
C THR A 255 -9.92 -1.63 -17.15
N SER A 256 -9.92 -1.34 -18.47
CA SER A 256 -10.62 -0.21 -19.12
C SER A 256 -12.11 -0.11 -18.81
N HIS A 257 -12.76 -1.24 -18.54
CA HIS A 257 -14.17 -1.31 -18.15
C HIS A 257 -14.45 -1.03 -16.67
N ARG A 258 -13.41 -0.86 -15.84
CA ARG A 258 -13.56 -0.50 -14.42
C ARG A 258 -13.99 0.96 -14.32
N ASN A 259 -15.22 1.18 -13.89
CA ASN A 259 -15.61 2.49 -13.36
C ASN A 259 -14.97 2.66 -11.98
N PRO A 260 -14.18 3.73 -11.74
CA PRO A 260 -13.71 4.04 -10.41
C PRO A 260 -14.90 4.18 -9.48
N THR A 261 -14.97 3.32 -8.46
CA THR A 261 -16.11 3.31 -7.54
C THR A 261 -15.99 4.52 -6.63
N PRO A 262 -17.01 5.40 -6.53
CA PRO A 262 -17.11 6.29 -5.40
C PRO A 262 -17.12 5.39 -4.16
N GLY A 263 -16.11 5.52 -3.30
CA GLY A 263 -15.93 4.63 -2.13
C GLY A 263 -17.27 4.42 -1.43
N THR A 264 -17.67 3.15 -1.29
CA THR A 264 -19.00 2.74 -0.83
C THR A 264 -19.44 3.57 0.38
N HIS A 265 -20.47 4.39 0.17
CA HIS A 265 -21.12 5.19 1.20
C HIS A 265 -22.10 4.35 2.04
N ASP A 266 -21.75 3.11 2.39
CA ASP A 266 -22.64 2.29 3.18
C ASP A 266 -22.22 2.30 4.65
N VAL A 267 -23.04 3.02 5.41
CA VAL A 267 -23.16 2.94 6.85
C VAL A 267 -23.47 1.49 7.18
N ILE A 268 -22.47 0.71 7.60
CA ILE A 268 -22.74 -0.56 8.26
C ILE A 268 -23.43 -0.20 9.58
N GLY A 269 -24.75 -0.41 9.59
CA GLY A 269 -25.56 -0.38 10.79
C GLY A 269 -24.93 -1.29 11.83
N VAL A 270 -24.75 -0.76 13.03
CA VAL A 270 -24.39 -1.54 14.21
C VAL A 270 -25.52 -2.55 14.41
N HIS A 271 -25.33 -3.79 13.95
CA HIS A 271 -26.08 -4.91 14.49
C HIS A 271 -25.49 -5.20 15.87
N THR A 272 -25.99 -4.49 16.87
CA THR A 272 -25.93 -4.92 18.26
C THR A 272 -26.78 -6.20 18.35
N THR A 273 -26.14 -7.35 18.19
CA THR A 273 -26.70 -8.59 18.71
C THR A 273 -26.67 -8.47 20.22
N ALA A 274 -27.81 -8.10 20.79
CA ALA A 274 -28.05 -8.18 22.22
C ALA A 274 -27.83 -9.64 22.65
N VAL A 275 -26.74 -9.89 23.36
CA VAL A 275 -26.58 -11.11 24.14
C VAL A 275 -27.55 -10.99 25.31
N THR A 276 -28.75 -11.56 25.14
CA THR A 276 -29.65 -11.79 26.25
C THR A 276 -28.99 -12.79 27.20
N GLN A 277 -28.65 -12.31 28.40
CA GLN A 277 -28.38 -13.15 29.55
C GLN A 277 -29.63 -14.00 29.84
N GLY A 278 -29.52 -15.31 29.66
CA GLY A 278 -30.44 -16.28 30.22
C GLY A 278 -29.90 -16.74 31.56
N ALA A 279 -30.45 -16.22 32.65
CA ALA A 279 -30.36 -16.81 33.97
C ALA A 279 -31.44 -17.88 34.10
N ALA A 280 -31.04 -19.11 34.38
CA ALA A 280 -31.77 -20.12 35.15
C ALA A 280 -30.75 -21.18 35.62
#